data_AF-A0A9E1SBW9-F1
#
_entry.id   AF-A0A9E1SBW9-F1
#
_cell.length_a   1.000
_cell.length_b   1.000
_cell.length_c   1.000
_cell.angle_alpha   90.00
_cell.angle_beta   90.00
_cell.angle_gamma   90.00
#
_symmetry.space_group_name_H-M   'P 1'
#
loop_
_entity.id
_entity.type
_entity.pdbx_description
1 polymer ?
#
loop_
_entity_poly.entity_id
_entity_poly.type
_entity_poly.pdbx_seq_one_letter_code
_entity_poly.pdbx_strand_id
1 'polypeptide(L)' 'MKKNIHIFEPTSETLGAEVTIASHHGRKTFHLKRPLSPKEQPPLAIESFAIDPDYYAELMQRVETLHRTRNEP' A
#
# COMPACT_ATOMS: atom_id res chain seq x y z
N MET A 1 -3.99 -30.82 6.04
CA MET A 1 -4.63 -30.66 4.71
C MET A 1 -3.75 -29.72 3.88
N LYS A 2 -3.22 -30.17 2.73
CA LYS A 2 -2.27 -29.38 1.93
C LYS A 2 -3.04 -28.42 1.02
N LYS A 3 -2.77 -27.12 1.10
CA LYS A 3 -3.32 -26.09 0.20
C LYS A 3 -2.21 -25.67 -0.76
N ASN A 4 -2.52 -25.60 -2.05
CA ASN A 4 -1.60 -25.07 -3.05
C ASN A 4 -2.01 -23.63 -3.37
N ILE A 5 -1.08 -22.71 -3.18
CA ILE A 5 -1.28 -21.28 -3.44
C ILE A 5 -0.44 -20.94 -4.67
N HIS A 6 -1.09 -20.39 -5.68
CA HIS A 6 -0.44 -19.85 -6.88
C HIS A 6 -0.68 -18.35 -6.92
N ILE A 7 0.40 -17.61 -7.14
CA ILE A 7 0.40 -16.15 -7.24
C ILE A 7 0.93 -15.80 -8.62
N PHE A 8 0.20 -14.95 -9.33
CA PHE A 8 0.59 -14.43 -10.63
C PHE A 8 0.46 -12.91 -10.61
N GLU A 9 1.55 -12.20 -10.95
CA GLU A 9 1.51 -10.75 -11.10
C GLU A 9 1.32 -10.43 -12.59
N PRO A 10 0.16 -9.87 -12.99
CA PRO A 10 -0.07 -9.46 -14.37
C PRO A 10 0.74 -8.21 -14.72
N THR A 11 1.20 -8.12 -15.97
CA THR A 11 1.93 -6.96 -16.51
C THR A 11 1.03 -5.74 -16.76
N SER A 12 -0.30 -5.91 -16.76
CA SER A 12 -1.26 -4.81 -16.93
C SER A 12 -1.19 -3.84 -15.77
N GLU A 13 -1.13 -2.52 -16.03
CA GLU A 13 -1.06 -1.45 -15.01
C GLU A 13 -2.32 -1.34 -14.12
N THR A 14 -3.46 -1.85 -14.58
CA THR A 14 -4.77 -1.67 -13.91
C THR A 14 -5.19 -2.85 -13.02
N LEU A 15 -4.56 -4.01 -13.19
CA LEU A 15 -4.86 -5.23 -12.46
C LEU A 15 -3.73 -5.52 -11.48
N GLY A 16 -4.06 -5.85 -10.23
CA GLY A 16 -3.07 -6.32 -9.25
C GLY A 16 -2.92 -7.84 -9.31
N ALA A 17 -2.15 -8.40 -8.38
CA ALA A 17 -1.87 -9.83 -8.32
C ALA A 17 -3.13 -10.70 -8.35
N GLU A 18 -3.05 -11.79 -9.12
CA GLU A 18 -4.02 -12.88 -9.10
C GLU A 18 -3.57 -13.95 -8.10
N VAL A 19 -4.47 -14.28 -7.18
CA VAL A 19 -4.23 -15.29 -6.15
C VAL A 19 -5.19 -16.45 -6.35
N THR A 20 -4.65 -17.64 -6.62
CA THR A 20 -5.42 -18.88 -6.74
C THR A 20 -5.11 -19.79 -5.57
N ILE A 21 -6.14 -20.16 -4.81
CA ILE A 21 -6.05 -21.11 -3.69
C ILE A 21 -6.76 -22.39 -4.12
N ALA A 22 -6.00 -23.49 -4.19
CA ALA A 22 -6.50 -24.81 -4.53
C ALA A 22 -6.43 -25.74 -3.31
N SER A 23 -7.52 -26.48 -3.08
CA SER A 23 -7.63 -27.53 -2.06
C SER A 23 -8.34 -28.75 -2.64
N HIS A 24 -8.40 -29.85 -1.90
CA HIS A 24 -9.12 -31.06 -2.33
C HIS A 24 -10.63 -30.84 -2.59
N HIS A 25 -11.23 -29.79 -2.00
CA HIS A 25 -12.65 -29.47 -2.15
C HIS A 25 -12.95 -28.51 -3.30
N GLY A 26 -11.93 -27.92 -3.91
CA GLY A 26 -12.11 -26.97 -5.00
C GLY A 26 -11.02 -25.91 -5.11
N ARG A 27 -11.21 -25.03 -6.09
CA ARG A 27 -10.31 -23.95 -6.45
C ARG A 27 -11.05 -22.62 -6.46
N LYS A 28 -10.45 -21.59 -5.87
CA LYS A 28 -10.97 -20.22 -5.91
C LYS A 28 -9.85 -19.26 -6.31
N THR A 29 -10.18 -18.33 -7.22
CA THR A 29 -9.27 -17.31 -7.73
C THR A 29 -9.79 -15.93 -7.38
N PHE A 30 -8.89 -15.06 -6.94
CA PHE A 30 -9.16 -13.69 -6.53
C PHE A 30 -8.25 -12.76 -7.32
N HIS A 31 -8.78 -11.62 -7.76
CA HIS A 31 -8.01 -10.54 -8.36
C HIS A 31 -7.84 -9.45 -7.32
N LEU A 32 -6.60 -9.16 -6.93
CA LEU A 32 -6.32 -8.02 -6.07
C LEU A 32 -6.36 -6.75 -6.93
N LYS A 33 -6.96 -5.69 -6.39
CA LYS A 33 -6.86 -4.38 -7.03
C LYS A 33 -5.45 -3.85 -6.81
N ARG A 34 -4.79 -3.37 -7.86
CA ARG A 34 -3.54 -2.64 -7.67
C ARG A 34 -3.86 -1.40 -6.82
N PRO A 35 -3.11 -1.11 -5.75
CA PRO A 35 -3.27 0.15 -5.04
C PRO A 35 -3.16 1.28 -6.06
N LEU A 36 -4.05 2.26 -5.99
CA LEU A 36 -3.92 3.48 -6.78
C LEU A 36 -2.52 4.01 -6.50
N SER A 37 -1.72 4.19 -7.56
CA SER A 37 -0.43 4.85 -7.45
C SER A 37 -0.65 6.12 -6.62
N PRO A 38 0.05 6.30 -5.49
CA PRO A 38 -0.08 7.55 -4.76
C PRO A 38 0.25 8.65 -5.76
N LYS A 39 -0.66 9.63 -5.89
CA LYS A 39 -0.46 10.79 -6.78
C LYS A 39 0.81 11.56 -6.42
N GLU A 40 1.33 11.33 -5.23
CA GLU A 40 2.57 11.88 -4.74
C GLU A 40 3.63 10.78 -4.68
N GLN A 41 4.77 11.04 -5.30
CA GLN A 41 5.97 10.27 -5.04
C GLN A 41 6.30 10.37 -3.55
N PRO A 42 6.59 9.25 -2.86
CA PRO A 42 7.12 9.34 -1.51
C PRO A 42 8.42 10.16 -1.58
N PRO A 43 8.61 11.15 -0.71
CA PRO A 43 9.81 11.98 -0.74
C PRO A 43 11.05 11.08 -0.62
N LEU A 44 11.96 11.19 -1.57
CA LEU A 44 13.26 10.53 -1.49
C LEU A 44 14.01 11.12 -0.29
N ALA A 45 14.61 10.28 0.54
CA ALA A 45 15.33 10.71 1.75
C ALA A 45 16.43 11.76 1.47
N ILE A 46 16.92 11.84 0.24
CA ILE A 46 17.92 12.80 -0.22
C ILE A 46 17.35 14.23 -0.32
N GLU A 47 16.05 14.38 -0.58
CA GLU A 47 15.36 15.67 -0.70
C GLU A 47 14.86 16.20 0.65
N SER A 48 14.94 15.42 1.73
CA SER A 48 14.48 15.83 3.07
C SER A 48 15.18 17.08 3.62
N PHE A 49 16.35 17.44 3.10
CA PHE A 49 17.09 18.66 3.44
C PHE A 49 16.79 19.86 2.53
N ALA A 50 16.04 19.66 1.45
CA ALA A 50 15.69 20.68 0.45
C ALA A 50 14.18 20.91 0.34
N ILE A 51 13.39 20.45 1.33
CA ILE A 51 11.98 20.75 1.42
C ILE A 51 11.81 22.18 1.95
N ASP A 52 10.86 22.92 1.36
CA ASP A 52 10.47 24.24 1.84
C ASP A 52 10.08 24.17 3.34
N PRO A 53 10.63 25.05 4.21
CA PRO A 53 10.39 24.97 5.66
C PRO A 53 8.92 25.01 6.06
N ASP A 54 8.09 25.77 5.35
CA ASP A 54 6.67 25.91 5.66
C ASP A 54 5.93 24.61 5.30
N TYR A 55 6.27 24.01 4.15
CA TYR A 55 5.71 22.73 3.74
C TYR A 55 6.10 21.58 4.69
N TYR A 56 7.35 21.57 5.17
CA TYR A 56 7.78 20.60 6.19
C TYR A 56 6.99 20.77 7.50
N ALA A 57 6.76 22.01 7.94
CA ALA A 57 5.99 22.29 9.15
C ALA A 57 4.54 21.78 9.05
N GLU A 58 3.89 21.94 7.89
CA GLU A 58 2.55 21.40 7.66
C GLU A 58 2.51 19.87 7.74
N LEU A 59 3.51 19.18 7.17
CA LEU A 59 3.60 17.72 7.23
C LEU A 59 3.75 17.23 8.68
N MET A 60 4.58 17.90 9.48
CA MET A 60 4.76 17.58 10.89
C MET A 60 3.45 17.74 11.69
N GLN A 61 2.67 18.80 11.44
CA GLN A 61 1.38 18.99 12.11
C GLN A 61 0.36 17.90 11.77
N ARG A 62 0.35 17.39 10.53
CA ARG A 62 -0.52 16.27 10.12
C ARG A 62 -0.15 14.99 10.88
N VAL A 63 1.15 14.72 11.01
CA VAL A 63 1.66 13.57 11.79
C VAL A 63 1.22 13.68 13.25
N GLU A 64 1.43 14.84 13.89
CA GLU A 64 0.98 15.08 15.27
C GLU A 64 -0.53 14.88 15.45
N THR A 65 -1.33 15.36 14.51
CA THR A 65 -2.80 15.22 14.53
C THR A 65 -3.21 13.75 14.46
N LEU A 66 -2.59 12.97 13.57
CA LEU A 66 -2.86 11.53 13.45
C LEU A 66 -2.50 10.78 14.75
N HIS A 67 -1.38 11.11 15.36
CA HIS A 67 -0.98 10.54 16.65
C HIS A 67 -1.90 10.95 17.80
N ARG A 68 -2.42 12.18 17.80
CA ARG A 68 -3.41 12.64 18.77
C ARG A 68 -4.72 11.86 18.64
N THR A 69 -5.21 11.63 17.42
CA THR A 69 -6.44 10.84 17.19
C THR A 69 -6.30 9.35 17.49
N ARG A 70 -5.08 8.80 17.43
CA ARG A 70 -4.81 7.37 17.70
C ARG A 70 -4.57 7.08 19.19
N ASN A 71 -4.34 8.12 19.99
CA ASN A 71 -4.13 8.06 21.44
C ASN A 71 -5.30 8.71 22.21
N GLU A 72 -6.52 8.61 21.70
CA GLU A 72 -7.69 8.71 22.58
C GLU A 72 -7.94 7.32 23.22
N PRO A 73 -8.14 7.23 24.55
CA PRO A 73 -8.46 5.98 25.24
C PRO A 73 -9.82 5.40 24.84
#